data_AF-A0A7Y9FKP8-F1
#
_entry.id   AF-A0A7Y9FKP8-F1
#
_cell.length_a   1.000
_cell.length_b   1.000
_cell.length_c   1.000
_cell.angle_alpha   90.00
_cell.angle_beta   90.00
_cell.angle_gamma   90.00
#
_symmetry.space_group_name_H-M   'P 1'
#
loop_
_entity.id
_entity.type
_entity.pdbx_description
1 polymer ?
#
loop_
_entity_poly.entity_id
_entity_poly.type
_entity_poly.pdbx_seq_one_letter_code
_entity_poly.pdbx_strand_id
1 'polypeptide(L)'
;MSRIMTQGVEMLPVEQPAWRCYHCGDVFTDDRCARLHFGRDEDSLPACQIKAGAEQGLLGALREAEYAAADAQQAIANECTDAAKAYYAQATRHAQALRNAEELGYERGLADARAEALNTHPAATGSVRVVPVKPTPEMVRAGAASHRFNVNHSACEIWSAMLAAAPTPDAAASEAGEVAALAAELRPLIDAAAGPNGWDWMFPLRVKPVDGKPTIVSHKGGNLFRGYIGTWQEAELLVALANAAPRILAALTTQGGAEG
;
A
#
# COMPACT_ATOMS: atom_id res chain seq x y z
N MET A 1 -43.64 -70.86 35.83
CA MET A 1 -44.58 -70.14 34.96
C MET A 1 -44.97 -68.84 35.66
N SER A 2 -44.19 -67.78 35.46
CA SER A 2 -44.41 -66.47 36.11
C SER A 2 -45.14 -65.55 35.15
N ARG A 3 -46.37 -65.18 35.52
CA ARG A 3 -47.25 -64.28 34.78
C ARG A 3 -46.88 -62.85 35.16
N ILE A 4 -46.16 -62.16 34.28
CA ILE A 4 -45.89 -60.73 34.42
C ILE A 4 -47.22 -60.00 34.21
N MET A 5 -47.77 -59.42 35.27
CA MET A 5 -48.93 -58.55 35.19
C MET A 5 -48.48 -57.21 34.62
N THR A 6 -48.80 -56.97 33.35
CA THR A 6 -48.70 -55.66 32.71
C THR A 6 -49.73 -54.74 33.38
N GLN A 7 -49.31 -54.01 34.40
CA GLN A 7 -50.11 -52.91 34.94
C GLN A 7 -50.23 -51.85 33.84
N GLY A 8 -51.47 -51.64 33.37
CA GLY A 8 -51.78 -50.58 32.42
C GLY A 8 -51.45 -49.23 33.04
N VAL A 9 -50.50 -48.52 32.46
CA VAL A 9 -50.25 -47.12 32.78
C VAL A 9 -51.42 -46.35 32.18
N GLU A 10 -52.40 -45.98 33.01
CA GLU A 10 -53.36 -44.93 32.68
C GLU A 10 -52.56 -43.67 32.38
N MET A 11 -52.42 -43.35 31.09
CA MET A 11 -51.94 -42.05 30.63
C MET A 11 -52.98 -41.02 31.07
N LEU A 12 -52.72 -40.36 32.19
CA LEU A 12 -53.49 -39.19 32.61
C LEU A 12 -53.56 -38.21 31.44
N PRO A 13 -54.73 -37.64 31.14
CA PRO A 13 -54.87 -36.70 30.05
C PRO A 13 -53.90 -35.54 30.28
N VAL A 14 -52.95 -35.39 29.37
CA VAL A 14 -52.04 -34.25 29.37
C VAL A 14 -52.92 -33.03 29.09
N GLU A 15 -53.19 -32.24 30.13
CA GLU A 15 -53.85 -30.95 29.94
C GLU A 15 -53.02 -30.18 28.92
N GLN A 16 -53.65 -29.79 27.81
CA GLN A 16 -52.94 -29.01 26.81
C GLN A 16 -52.52 -27.69 27.44
N PRO A 17 -51.24 -27.29 27.29
CA PRO A 17 -50.76 -26.03 27.84
C PRO A 17 -51.58 -24.89 27.26
N ALA A 18 -52.33 -24.19 28.12
CA ALA A 18 -53.11 -23.03 27.73
C ALA A 18 -52.30 -21.76 28.01
N TRP A 19 -52.11 -20.92 26.99
CA TRP A 19 -51.42 -19.64 27.14
C TRP A 19 -52.41 -18.58 27.61
N ARG A 20 -52.12 -17.88 28.71
CA ARG A 20 -52.97 -16.83 29.24
C ARG A 20 -52.27 -15.48 29.14
N CYS A 21 -52.89 -14.50 28.49
CA CYS A 21 -52.35 -13.14 28.45
C CYS A 21 -52.61 -12.43 29.79
N TYR A 22 -51.56 -11.86 30.38
CA TYR A 22 -51.67 -11.12 31.64
C TYR A 22 -52.43 -9.80 31.51
N HIS A 23 -52.41 -9.17 30.33
CA HIS A 23 -52.98 -7.83 30.14
C HIS A 23 -54.49 -7.83 29.89
N CYS A 24 -55.00 -8.75 29.07
CA CYS A 24 -56.43 -8.86 28.79
C CYS A 24 -57.10 -10.05 29.48
N GLY A 25 -56.33 -11.02 30.00
CA GLY A 25 -56.88 -12.22 30.61
C GLY A 25 -57.36 -13.28 29.61
N ASP A 26 -57.20 -13.06 28.30
CA ASP A 26 -57.56 -14.03 27.27
C ASP A 26 -56.75 -15.33 27.42
N VAL A 27 -57.39 -16.45 27.13
CA VAL A 27 -56.79 -17.78 27.16
C VAL A 27 -56.79 -18.34 25.74
N PHE A 28 -55.61 -18.72 25.28
CA PHE A 28 -55.37 -19.31 23.96
C PHE A 28 -55.05 -20.79 24.15
N THR A 29 -55.83 -21.64 23.50
CA THR A 29 -55.59 -23.08 23.41
C THR A 29 -54.90 -23.47 22.11
N ASP A 30 -54.89 -22.58 21.13
CA ASP A 30 -54.24 -22.74 19.84
C ASP A 30 -52.93 -21.94 19.80
N ASP A 31 -51.85 -22.61 19.41
CA ASP A 31 -50.51 -22.04 19.30
C ASP A 31 -50.49 -20.86 18.31
N ARG A 32 -51.19 -20.98 17.18
CA ARG A 32 -51.24 -19.91 16.18
C ARG A 32 -51.93 -18.66 16.75
N CYS A 33 -53.04 -18.80 17.46
CA CYS A 33 -53.69 -17.68 18.14
C CYS A 33 -52.80 -17.06 19.23
N ALA A 34 -52.13 -17.88 20.04
CA ALA A 34 -51.18 -17.39 21.05
C ALA A 34 -50.04 -16.60 20.38
N ARG A 35 -49.42 -17.14 19.34
CA ARG A 35 -48.32 -16.49 18.60
C ARG A 35 -48.74 -15.18 17.93
N LEU A 36 -49.95 -15.12 17.37
CA LEU A 36 -50.49 -13.86 16.83
C LEU A 36 -50.68 -12.81 17.93
N HIS A 37 -51.11 -13.24 19.12
CA HIS A 37 -51.32 -12.35 20.26
C HIS A 37 -50.00 -11.87 20.85
N PHE A 38 -49.10 -12.77 21.25
CA PHE A 38 -47.86 -12.41 21.94
C PHE A 38 -46.77 -11.89 21.01
N GLY A 39 -46.74 -12.33 19.75
CA GLY A 39 -45.64 -12.07 18.83
C GLY A 39 -44.65 -13.24 18.77
N ARG A 40 -43.47 -12.99 18.20
CA ARG A 40 -42.42 -14.02 18.02
C ARG A 40 -41.53 -14.15 19.24
N ASP A 41 -41.19 -13.03 19.85
CA ASP A 41 -40.20 -12.94 20.93
C ASP A 41 -40.83 -12.38 22.21
N GLU A 42 -40.20 -12.63 23.35
CA GLU A 42 -40.68 -12.20 24.67
C GLU A 42 -40.78 -10.67 24.80
N ASP A 43 -39.98 -9.93 24.01
CA ASP A 43 -39.99 -8.47 23.96
C ASP A 43 -41.07 -7.90 23.02
N SER A 44 -41.81 -8.76 22.30
CA SER A 44 -42.88 -8.32 21.41
C SER A 44 -44.05 -7.75 22.20
N LEU A 45 -44.57 -6.59 21.76
CA LEU A 45 -45.78 -6.04 22.36
C LEU A 45 -46.97 -6.98 22.06
N PRO A 46 -47.75 -7.38 23.07
CA PRO A 46 -48.91 -8.23 22.86
C PRO A 46 -50.02 -7.45 22.14
N ALA A 47 -50.82 -8.15 21.33
CA ALA A 47 -51.83 -7.56 20.46
C ALA A 47 -52.86 -6.71 21.21
N CYS A 48 -53.22 -7.10 22.43
CA CYS A 48 -54.12 -6.33 23.30
C CYS A 48 -53.57 -4.93 23.65
N GLN A 49 -52.25 -4.73 23.58
CA GLN A 49 -51.61 -3.43 23.82
C GLN A 49 -51.38 -2.62 22.54
N ILE A 50 -51.19 -3.28 21.39
CA ILE A 50 -50.92 -2.60 20.11
C ILE A 50 -52.12 -1.77 19.64
N LYS A 51 -53.38 -2.23 19.85
CA LYS A 51 -54.60 -1.40 19.80
C LYS A 51 -55.86 -2.20 20.18
N ALA A 52 -56.66 -1.67 21.09
CA ALA A 52 -57.94 -2.22 21.58
C ALA A 52 -59.10 -2.08 20.57
N GLY A 53 -58.98 -2.70 19.39
CA GLY A 53 -60.08 -2.71 18.40
C GLY A 53 -59.68 -2.93 16.93
N ALA A 54 -58.45 -3.35 16.64
CA ALA A 54 -58.06 -3.69 15.28
C ALA A 54 -58.69 -5.02 14.84
N GLU A 55 -59.18 -5.07 13.61
CA GLU A 55 -59.68 -6.30 12.98
C GLU A 55 -58.56 -7.34 12.94
N GLN A 56 -58.87 -8.61 13.26
CA GLN A 56 -57.88 -9.69 13.33
C GLN A 56 -57.02 -9.84 12.06
N GLY A 57 -57.58 -9.49 10.89
CA GLY A 57 -56.86 -9.49 9.62
C GLY A 57 -55.69 -8.49 9.57
N LEU A 58 -55.86 -7.29 10.14
CA LEU A 58 -54.80 -6.28 10.18
C LEU A 58 -53.66 -6.71 11.11
N LEU A 59 -53.99 -7.33 12.24
CA LEU A 59 -52.98 -7.86 13.16
C LEU A 59 -52.15 -8.96 12.51
N GLY A 60 -52.78 -9.86 11.74
CA GLY A 60 -52.07 -10.90 10.99
C GLY A 60 -51.05 -10.31 10.00
N ALA A 61 -51.48 -9.34 9.19
CA ALA A 61 -50.61 -8.64 8.25
C ALA A 61 -49.47 -7.88 8.96
N LEU A 62 -49.74 -7.28 10.12
CA LEU A 62 -48.73 -6.62 10.94
C LEU A 62 -47.67 -7.61 11.44
N ARG A 63 -48.08 -8.77 11.99
CA ARG A 63 -47.15 -9.80 12.46
C ARG A 63 -46.31 -10.38 11.33
N GLU A 64 -46.90 -10.58 10.16
CA GLU A 64 -46.16 -11.03 8.98
C GLU A 64 -45.10 -9.99 8.55
N ALA A 65 -45.45 -8.70 8.56
CA ALA A 65 -44.52 -7.62 8.27
C ALA A 65 -43.39 -7.52 9.32
N GLU A 66 -43.70 -7.69 10.61
CA GLU A 66 -42.70 -7.74 11.68
C GLU A 66 -41.71 -8.90 11.48
N TYR A 67 -42.20 -10.08 11.13
CA TYR A 67 -41.35 -11.25 10.89
C TYR A 67 -40.46 -11.06 9.67
N ALA A 68 -41.02 -10.56 8.57
CA ALA A 68 -40.25 -10.25 7.37
C ALA A 68 -39.17 -9.18 7.66
N ALA A 69 -39.48 -8.17 8.47
CA ALA A 69 -38.52 -7.14 8.87
C ALA A 69 -37.40 -7.71 9.74
N ALA A 70 -37.72 -8.54 10.74
CA ALA A 70 -36.72 -9.18 11.59
C ALA A 70 -35.80 -10.12 10.79
N ASP A 71 -36.38 -10.93 9.90
CA ASP A 71 -35.61 -11.83 9.04
C ASP A 71 -34.69 -11.05 8.08
N ALA A 72 -35.17 -9.93 7.52
CA ALA A 72 -34.36 -9.05 6.68
C ALA A 72 -33.22 -8.38 7.47
N GLN A 73 -33.50 -7.91 8.69
CA GLN A 73 -32.48 -7.35 9.58
C GLN A 73 -31.42 -8.39 9.92
N GLN A 74 -31.82 -9.63 10.24
CA GLN A 74 -30.88 -10.71 10.49
C GLN A 74 -30.05 -11.06 9.25
N ALA A 75 -30.66 -11.05 8.06
CA ALA A 75 -29.95 -11.30 6.81
C ALA A 75 -28.91 -10.20 6.50
N ILE A 76 -29.22 -8.94 6.84
CA ILE A 76 -28.28 -7.81 6.73
C ILE A 76 -27.15 -7.97 7.76
N ALA A 77 -27.48 -8.25 9.02
CA ALA A 77 -26.51 -8.43 10.10
C ALA A 77 -25.55 -9.59 9.85
N ASN A 78 -26.04 -10.69 9.28
CA ASN A 78 -25.23 -11.85 8.90
C ASN A 78 -24.50 -11.67 7.56
N GLU A 79 -24.60 -10.48 6.94
CA GLU A 79 -24.02 -10.19 5.62
C GLU A 79 -24.43 -11.21 4.54
N CYS A 80 -25.59 -11.85 4.72
CA CYS A 80 -26.09 -12.93 3.87
C CYS A 80 -26.94 -12.42 2.70
N THR A 81 -27.06 -11.10 2.56
CA THR A 81 -27.77 -10.48 1.43
C THR A 81 -27.05 -10.78 0.12
N ASP A 82 -27.80 -10.90 -0.98
CA ASP A 82 -27.20 -11.16 -2.29
C ASP A 82 -26.32 -10.00 -2.76
N ALA A 83 -26.63 -8.77 -2.33
CA ALA A 83 -25.79 -7.61 -2.51
C ALA A 83 -24.43 -7.76 -1.82
N ALA A 84 -24.41 -8.21 -0.55
CA ALA A 84 -23.16 -8.47 0.17
C ALA A 84 -22.35 -9.59 -0.49
N LYS A 85 -22.98 -10.70 -0.89
CA LYS A 85 -22.31 -11.79 -1.62
C LYS A 85 -21.70 -11.29 -2.94
N ALA A 86 -22.43 -10.50 -3.72
CA ALA A 86 -21.96 -9.95 -4.98
C ALA A 86 -20.77 -8.99 -4.76
N TYR A 87 -20.85 -8.15 -3.73
CA TYR A 87 -19.76 -7.25 -3.33
C TYR A 87 -18.49 -8.03 -2.97
N TYR A 88 -18.58 -9.05 -2.12
CA TYR A 88 -17.43 -9.86 -1.73
C TYR A 88 -16.84 -10.66 -2.90
N ALA A 89 -17.68 -11.17 -3.80
CA ALA A 89 -17.21 -11.81 -5.01
C ALA A 89 -16.45 -10.83 -5.91
N GLN A 90 -16.92 -9.59 -6.05
CA GLN A 90 -16.21 -8.55 -6.79
C GLN A 90 -14.90 -8.16 -6.11
N ALA A 91 -14.88 -7.96 -4.79
CA ALA A 91 -13.68 -7.63 -4.03
C ALA A 91 -12.61 -8.72 -4.16
N THR A 92 -13.01 -10.00 -4.09
CA THR A 92 -12.11 -11.14 -4.26
C THR A 92 -11.49 -11.18 -5.66
N ARG A 93 -12.31 -10.98 -6.70
CA ARG A 93 -11.81 -10.91 -8.09
C ARG A 93 -10.84 -9.75 -8.28
N HIS A 94 -11.13 -8.59 -7.70
CA HIS A 94 -10.25 -7.43 -7.78
C HIS A 94 -8.91 -7.67 -7.07
N ALA A 95 -8.94 -8.21 -5.85
CA ALA A 95 -7.72 -8.55 -5.11
C ALA A 95 -6.86 -9.57 -5.87
N GLN A 96 -7.47 -10.56 -6.53
CA GLN A 96 -6.74 -11.49 -7.37
C GLN A 96 -6.12 -10.80 -8.60
N ALA A 97 -6.85 -9.90 -9.25
CA ALA A 97 -6.33 -9.15 -10.38
C ALA A 97 -5.11 -8.28 -10.00
N LEU A 98 -5.14 -7.65 -8.82
CA LEU A 98 -4.01 -6.89 -8.30
C LEU A 98 -2.79 -7.78 -8.07
N ARG A 99 -2.96 -8.92 -7.39
CA ARG A 99 -1.85 -9.89 -7.16
C ARG A 99 -1.23 -10.36 -8.47
N ASN A 100 -2.06 -10.73 -9.45
CA ASN A 100 -1.56 -11.17 -10.75
C ASN A 100 -0.78 -10.06 -11.48
N ALA A 101 -1.21 -8.81 -11.36
CA ALA A 101 -0.52 -7.67 -11.96
C ALA A 101 0.82 -7.38 -11.26
N GLU A 102 0.87 -7.50 -9.93
CA GLU A 102 2.10 -7.40 -9.14
C GLU A 102 3.10 -8.50 -9.52
N GLU A 103 2.65 -9.75 -9.61
CA GLU A 103 3.47 -10.90 -10.01
C GLU A 103 4.04 -10.72 -11.43
N LEU A 104 3.20 -10.30 -12.39
CA LEU A 104 3.64 -10.04 -13.76
C LEU A 104 4.68 -8.90 -13.81
N GLY A 105 4.47 -7.84 -13.03
CA GLY A 105 5.41 -6.73 -12.92
C GLY A 105 6.75 -7.17 -12.31
N TYR A 106 6.71 -8.02 -11.29
CA TYR A 106 7.90 -8.59 -10.66
C TYR A 106 8.69 -9.49 -11.62
N GLU A 107 8.01 -10.39 -12.34
CA GLU A 107 8.64 -11.25 -13.36
C GLU A 107 9.31 -10.43 -14.46
N ARG A 108 8.64 -9.37 -14.94
CA ARG A 108 9.22 -8.46 -15.92
C ARG A 108 10.45 -7.75 -15.36
N GLY A 109 10.39 -7.23 -14.13
CA GLY A 109 11.53 -6.60 -13.48
C GLY A 109 12.72 -7.55 -13.32
N LEU A 110 12.48 -8.82 -12.99
CA LEU A 110 13.53 -9.84 -12.94
C LEU A 110 14.13 -10.14 -14.31
N ALA A 111 13.32 -10.15 -15.37
CA ALA A 111 13.80 -10.36 -16.73
C ALA A 111 14.67 -9.19 -17.20
N ASP A 112 14.21 -7.96 -16.97
CA ASP A 112 14.94 -6.73 -17.31
C ASP A 112 16.27 -6.66 -16.55
N ALA A 113 16.27 -6.94 -15.23
CA ALA A 113 17.48 -6.98 -14.42
C ALA A 113 18.49 -8.05 -14.91
N ARG A 114 18.02 -9.22 -15.35
CA ARG A 114 18.90 -10.24 -15.97
C ARG A 114 19.45 -9.79 -17.31
N ALA A 115 18.63 -9.14 -18.13
CA ALA A 115 19.05 -8.64 -19.44
C ALA A 115 20.10 -7.53 -19.28
N GLU A 116 19.89 -6.60 -18.35
CA GLU A 116 20.88 -5.59 -17.98
C GLU A 116 22.17 -6.24 -17.46
N ALA A 117 22.08 -7.19 -16.52
CA ALA A 117 23.28 -7.88 -16.02
C ALA A 117 24.11 -8.55 -17.13
N LEU A 118 23.47 -9.04 -18.19
CA LEU A 118 24.15 -9.59 -19.37
C LEU A 118 24.72 -8.50 -20.29
N ASN A 119 23.99 -7.40 -20.48
CA ASN A 119 24.37 -6.31 -21.39
C ASN A 119 25.41 -5.35 -20.80
N THR A 120 25.42 -5.14 -19.48
CA THR A 120 26.38 -4.28 -18.78
C THR A 120 27.76 -4.93 -18.64
N HIS A 121 27.93 -6.16 -19.13
CA HIS A 121 29.24 -6.78 -19.34
C HIS A 121 29.51 -7.07 -20.82
N PRO A 122 29.79 -6.05 -21.66
CA PRO A 122 30.78 -6.27 -22.71
C PRO A 122 32.12 -6.56 -22.03
N ALA A 123 33.01 -7.26 -22.71
CA ALA A 123 34.35 -7.61 -22.27
C ALA A 123 35.29 -6.38 -22.07
N ALA A 124 34.83 -5.32 -21.42
CA ALA A 124 35.67 -4.33 -20.77
C ALA A 124 36.25 -4.99 -19.51
N THR A 125 37.47 -5.47 -19.69
CA THR A 125 38.45 -5.81 -18.68
C THR A 125 38.72 -4.60 -17.78
N GLY A 126 37.74 -4.21 -16.99
CA GLY A 126 37.76 -3.13 -16.03
C GLY A 126 36.84 -3.56 -14.90
N SER A 127 37.36 -4.43 -14.03
CA SER A 127 36.59 -5.06 -12.96
C SER A 127 35.81 -4.02 -12.16
N VAL A 128 34.48 -4.03 -12.25
CA VAL A 128 33.66 -3.60 -11.12
C VAL A 128 33.99 -4.58 -10.00
N ARG A 129 34.96 -4.20 -9.17
CA ARG A 129 35.39 -4.97 -8.02
C ARG A 129 34.25 -4.88 -7.03
N VAL A 130 33.51 -5.98 -6.88
CA VAL A 130 32.65 -6.16 -5.72
C VAL A 130 33.55 -6.05 -4.50
N VAL A 131 33.44 -4.93 -3.78
CA VAL A 131 34.16 -4.69 -2.54
C VAL A 131 33.81 -5.85 -1.59
N PRO A 132 34.80 -6.48 -0.93
CA PRO A 132 34.56 -7.70 -0.17
C PRO A 132 33.41 -7.52 0.84
N VAL A 133 32.53 -8.52 0.85
CA VAL A 133 31.36 -8.69 1.74
C VAL A 133 31.76 -8.74 3.23
N LYS A 134 33.05 -8.80 3.55
CA LYS A 134 33.55 -8.69 4.92
C LYS A 134 33.94 -7.23 5.21
N PRO A 135 33.23 -6.53 6.10
CA PRO A 135 33.60 -5.17 6.49
C PRO A 135 35.02 -5.20 7.06
N THR A 136 35.87 -4.28 6.61
CA THR A 136 37.24 -4.18 7.14
C THR A 136 37.19 -3.85 8.64
N PRO A 137 38.24 -4.19 9.41
CA PRO A 137 38.30 -3.79 10.81
C PRO A 137 38.09 -2.28 11.03
N GLU A 138 38.42 -1.44 10.06
CA GLU A 138 38.18 0.00 10.08
C GLU A 138 36.71 0.36 9.87
N MET A 139 36.04 -0.27 8.91
CA MET A 139 34.59 -0.10 8.71
C MET A 139 33.79 -0.61 9.91
N VAL A 140 34.20 -1.73 10.51
CA VAL A 140 33.58 -2.26 11.74
C VAL A 140 33.80 -1.30 12.91
N ARG A 141 35.01 -0.71 13.05
CA ARG A 141 35.28 0.31 14.08
C ARG A 141 34.48 1.59 13.86
N ALA A 142 34.33 2.03 12.61
CA ALA A 142 33.52 3.20 12.26
C ALA A 142 32.04 2.98 12.58
N GLY A 143 31.45 1.85 12.15
CA GLY A 143 30.06 1.51 12.47
C GLY A 143 29.82 1.30 13.98
N ALA A 144 30.78 0.70 14.69
CA ALA A 144 30.70 0.56 16.16
C ALA A 144 30.83 1.91 16.89
N ALA A 145 31.60 2.85 16.35
CA ALA A 145 31.68 4.22 16.88
C ALA A 145 30.37 4.98 16.65
N SER A 146 29.70 4.78 15.51
CA SER A 146 28.37 5.34 15.22
C SER A 146 27.29 4.79 16.18
N HIS A 147 27.40 3.52 16.60
CA HIS A 147 26.49 2.92 17.59
C HIS A 147 26.65 3.44 19.03
N ARG A 148 27.74 4.16 19.35
CA ARG A 148 27.92 4.82 20.65
C ARG A 148 27.24 6.20 20.71
N PHE A 149 26.79 6.71 19.58
CA PHE A 149 25.91 7.87 19.51
C PHE A 149 24.46 7.38 19.35
N ASN A 150 23.58 8.01 20.12
CA ASN A 150 22.16 7.74 20.35
C ASN A 150 21.38 6.96 19.25
N VAL A 151 20.38 6.16 19.66
CA VAL A 151 19.50 5.28 18.85
C VAL A 151 18.70 5.96 17.71
N ASN A 152 18.97 7.22 17.39
CA ASN A 152 18.31 8.00 16.36
C ASN A 152 19.08 8.08 15.03
N HIS A 153 20.21 7.40 14.89
CA HIS A 153 20.91 7.37 13.61
C HIS A 153 20.16 6.48 12.61
N SER A 154 19.76 7.07 11.48
CA SER A 154 19.13 6.31 10.40
C SER A 154 20.15 5.35 9.77
N ALA A 155 19.69 4.23 9.21
CA ALA A 155 20.56 3.27 8.52
C ALA A 155 21.46 3.95 7.45
N CYS A 156 20.99 5.05 6.84
CA CYS A 156 21.75 5.85 5.89
C CYS A 156 22.97 6.56 6.50
N GLU A 157 22.92 6.99 7.76
CA GLU A 157 24.04 7.70 8.42
C GLU A 157 25.16 6.72 8.80
N ILE A 158 24.79 5.52 9.25
CA ILE A 158 25.74 4.42 9.51
C ILE A 158 26.41 4.00 8.20
N TRP A 159 25.63 3.83 7.14
CA TRP A 159 26.14 3.49 5.81
C TRP A 159 27.08 4.56 5.25
N SER A 160 26.74 5.84 5.42
CA SER A 160 27.56 6.96 4.97
C SER A 160 28.90 7.05 5.72
N ALA A 161 28.90 6.79 7.04
CA ALA A 161 30.12 6.75 7.83
C ALA A 161 31.03 5.58 7.43
N MET A 162 30.45 4.41 7.12
CA MET A 162 31.20 3.25 6.62
C MET A 162 31.83 3.51 5.24
N LEU A 163 31.09 4.18 4.34
CA LEU A 163 31.60 4.61 3.04
C LEU A 163 32.71 5.65 3.15
N ALA A 164 32.58 6.62 4.07
CA ALA A 164 33.59 7.63 4.32
C ALA A 164 34.88 7.07 4.94
N ALA A 165 34.78 5.96 5.68
CA ALA A 165 35.92 5.23 6.24
C ALA A 165 36.49 4.18 5.27
N ALA A 166 35.87 3.97 4.11
CA ALA A 166 36.46 3.14 3.08
C ALA A 166 37.74 3.83 2.57
N PRO A 167 38.84 3.08 2.34
CA PRO A 167 40.08 3.66 1.87
C PRO A 167 39.84 4.43 0.55
N THR A 168 40.21 5.71 0.50
CA THR A 168 40.12 6.51 -0.71
C THR A 168 41.17 6.04 -1.73
N PRO A 169 40.83 6.04 -3.04
CA PRO A 169 41.65 5.43 -4.08
C PRO A 169 42.98 6.13 -4.38
N ASP A 170 43.35 7.19 -3.66
CA ASP A 170 44.60 7.94 -3.87
C ASP A 170 45.89 7.17 -3.50
N ALA A 171 45.78 5.90 -3.11
CA ALA A 171 46.92 4.98 -3.02
C ALA A 171 47.21 4.23 -4.35
N ALA A 172 46.44 4.44 -5.42
CA ALA A 172 46.68 3.88 -6.75
C ALA A 172 46.64 4.98 -7.82
N ALA A 173 47.78 5.63 -8.01
CA ALA A 173 48.00 6.61 -9.06
C ALA A 173 47.80 6.00 -10.47
N SER A 174 46.77 6.43 -11.22
CA SER A 174 46.78 6.54 -12.70
C SER A 174 45.55 7.18 -13.39
N GLU A 175 44.49 7.60 -12.69
CA GLU A 175 43.20 7.94 -13.36
C GLU A 175 43.07 9.36 -13.97
N ALA A 176 43.99 10.30 -13.72
CA ALA A 176 43.90 11.64 -14.30
C ALA A 176 43.97 11.64 -15.85
N GLY A 177 44.65 10.64 -16.43
CA GLY A 177 44.71 10.45 -17.89
C GLY A 177 43.44 9.85 -18.50
N GLU A 178 42.75 8.98 -17.75
CA GLU A 178 41.55 8.28 -18.25
C GLU A 178 40.32 9.19 -18.24
N VAL A 179 40.19 10.09 -17.26
CA VAL A 179 39.10 11.07 -17.23
C VAL A 179 39.24 12.09 -18.37
N ALA A 180 40.47 12.50 -18.71
CA ALA A 180 40.73 13.38 -19.85
C ALA A 180 40.46 12.69 -21.19
N ALA A 181 40.79 11.40 -21.30
CA ALA A 181 40.50 10.59 -22.50
C ALA A 181 38.99 10.37 -22.70
N LEU A 182 38.25 10.05 -21.63
CA LEU A 182 36.80 9.87 -21.68
C LEU A 182 36.08 11.19 -22.00
N ALA A 183 36.57 12.32 -21.48
CA ALA A 183 36.04 13.64 -21.80
C ALA A 183 36.28 14.02 -23.28
N ALA A 184 37.41 13.62 -23.86
CA ALA A 184 37.70 13.83 -25.28
C ALA A 184 36.83 12.92 -26.18
N GLU A 185 36.57 11.69 -25.76
CA GLU A 185 35.75 10.72 -26.49
C GLU A 185 34.26 11.08 -26.50
N LEU A 186 33.75 11.63 -25.40
CA LEU A 186 32.34 12.04 -25.27
C LEU A 186 32.04 13.42 -25.88
N ARG A 187 33.05 14.24 -26.14
CA ARG A 187 32.89 15.59 -26.70
C ARG A 187 32.10 15.64 -28.02
N PRO A 188 32.40 14.83 -29.05
CA PRO A 188 31.63 14.84 -30.30
C PRO A 188 30.18 14.37 -30.14
N LEU A 189 29.87 13.51 -29.17
CA LEU A 189 28.49 13.08 -28.87
C LEU A 189 27.70 14.20 -28.20
N ILE A 190 28.34 14.94 -27.29
CA ILE A 190 27.76 16.13 -26.65
C ILE A 190 27.51 17.23 -27.70
N ASP A 191 28.46 17.46 -28.59
CA ASP A 191 28.35 18.48 -29.65
C ASP A 191 27.31 18.08 -30.72
N ALA A 192 27.17 16.78 -31.04
CA ALA A 192 26.15 16.27 -31.94
C ALA A 192 24.73 16.36 -31.34
N ALA A 193 24.59 16.15 -30.02
CA ALA A 193 23.31 16.30 -29.32
C ALA A 193 22.86 17.77 -29.21
N ALA A 194 23.80 18.72 -29.27
CA ALA A 194 23.51 20.15 -29.18
C ALA A 194 22.85 20.74 -30.45
N GLY A 195 22.97 20.07 -31.61
CA GLY A 195 22.36 20.50 -32.87
C GLY A 195 22.74 21.91 -33.35
N PRO A 196 22.33 22.34 -34.57
CA PRO A 196 22.68 23.65 -35.12
C PRO A 196 22.02 24.84 -34.39
N ASN A 197 21.06 24.58 -33.51
CA ASN A 197 20.32 25.62 -32.78
C ASN A 197 20.73 25.72 -31.29
N GLY A 198 21.71 24.94 -30.83
CA GLY A 198 22.10 24.92 -29.41
C GLY A 198 20.96 24.49 -28.47
N TRP A 199 21.24 24.47 -27.17
CA TRP A 199 20.36 24.04 -26.08
C TRP A 199 19.10 24.91 -25.87
N ASP A 200 18.65 25.67 -26.88
CA ASP A 200 17.59 26.68 -26.79
C ASP A 200 16.20 26.12 -26.43
N TRP A 201 15.99 24.81 -26.54
CA TRP A 201 14.76 24.13 -26.12
C TRP A 201 14.83 23.53 -24.71
N MET A 202 16.00 23.55 -24.07
CA MET A 202 16.15 23.14 -22.67
C MET A 202 15.91 24.36 -21.79
N PHE A 203 14.74 24.42 -21.18
CA PHE A 203 14.27 25.49 -20.29
C PHE A 203 15.42 26.11 -19.48
N PRO A 204 15.52 27.46 -19.37
CA PRO A 204 16.60 28.08 -18.61
C PRO A 204 16.41 27.80 -17.12
N LEU A 205 16.95 26.67 -16.65
CA LEU A 205 17.09 26.34 -15.25
C LEU A 205 18.13 27.28 -14.68
N ARG A 206 17.68 28.33 -13.98
CA ARG A 206 18.58 29.19 -13.22
C ARG A 206 18.74 28.61 -11.83
N VAL A 207 19.98 28.29 -11.46
CA VAL A 207 20.33 28.01 -10.07
C VAL A 207 20.44 29.34 -9.34
N LYS A 208 19.59 29.55 -8.34
CA LYS A 208 19.68 30.72 -7.46
C LYS A 208 19.98 30.26 -6.03
N PRO A 209 20.79 30.99 -5.27
CA PRO A 209 20.91 30.75 -3.85
C PRO A 209 19.60 31.17 -3.17
N VAL A 210 18.97 30.23 -2.48
CA VAL A 210 17.86 30.50 -1.55
C VAL A 210 18.34 29.99 -0.20
N ASP A 211 18.44 30.89 0.78
CA ASP A 211 18.95 30.59 2.13
C ASP A 211 20.34 29.90 2.14
N GLY A 212 21.23 30.33 1.24
CA GLY A 212 22.60 29.82 1.16
C GLY A 212 22.75 28.44 0.53
N LYS A 213 21.69 27.84 -0.03
CA LYS A 213 21.75 26.56 -0.74
C LYS A 213 21.42 26.72 -2.24
N PRO A 214 22.15 26.02 -3.14
CA PRO A 214 21.85 26.07 -4.56
C PRO A 214 20.50 25.41 -4.83
N THR A 215 19.55 26.20 -5.33
CA THR A 215 18.18 25.73 -5.63
C THR A 215 17.88 25.95 -7.10
N ILE A 216 17.42 24.91 -7.79
CA ILE A 216 17.04 24.96 -9.21
C ILE A 216 15.63 25.52 -9.33
N VAL A 217 15.45 26.61 -10.08
CA VAL A 217 14.14 27.25 -10.27
C VAL A 217 13.76 27.24 -11.75
N SER A 218 12.56 26.71 -12.06
CA SER A 218 11.97 26.75 -13.40
C SER A 218 10.98 27.92 -13.50
N HIS A 219 11.16 28.81 -14.48
CA HIS A 219 10.20 29.88 -14.76
C HIS A 219 9.22 29.44 -15.84
N LYS A 220 8.01 29.06 -15.44
CA LYS A 220 6.85 29.08 -16.34
C LYS A 220 5.74 29.89 -15.67
N GLY A 221 5.28 30.92 -16.38
CA GLY A 221 4.25 31.90 -16.01
C GLY A 221 3.56 31.74 -14.66
N GLY A 222 3.89 32.63 -13.72
CA GLY A 222 2.94 33.22 -12.79
C GLY A 222 2.36 32.40 -11.64
N ASN A 223 2.65 31.09 -11.50
CA ASN A 223 2.22 30.33 -10.32
C ASN A 223 3.28 29.30 -9.88
N LEU A 224 3.64 29.33 -8.60
CA LEU A 224 4.48 28.33 -7.93
C LEU A 224 3.72 26.99 -7.89
N PHE A 225 3.91 26.16 -8.91
CA PHE A 225 3.46 24.78 -8.88
C PHE A 225 4.42 23.92 -8.06
N ARG A 226 3.93 23.33 -6.97
CA ARG A 226 4.54 22.18 -6.30
C ARG A 226 4.00 20.93 -7.00
N GLY A 227 4.45 20.69 -8.22
CA GLY A 227 3.99 19.61 -9.09
C GLY A 227 4.96 18.42 -9.09
N TYR A 228 4.39 17.23 -8.92
CA TYR A 228 5.01 15.91 -9.06
C TYR A 228 5.69 15.78 -10.44
N ILE A 229 6.94 15.32 -10.48
CA ILE A 229 7.64 15.01 -11.74
C ILE A 229 7.12 13.68 -12.26
N GLY A 230 6.54 13.72 -13.46
CA GLY A 230 6.04 12.53 -14.16
C GLY A 230 7.19 11.82 -14.85
N THR A 231 7.40 10.58 -14.48
CA THR A 231 8.37 9.59 -15.01
C THR A 231 9.77 9.61 -14.38
N TRP A 232 10.19 8.40 -13.98
CA TRP A 232 11.43 8.11 -13.26
C TRP A 232 12.70 8.44 -14.05
N GLN A 233 12.65 8.36 -15.38
CA GLN A 233 13.81 8.63 -16.26
C GLN A 233 14.25 10.11 -16.23
N GLU A 234 13.31 11.05 -16.09
CA GLU A 234 13.65 12.48 -16.02
C GLU A 234 14.30 12.87 -14.68
N ALA A 235 13.94 12.16 -13.60
CA ALA A 235 14.53 12.36 -12.28
C ALA A 235 15.98 11.84 -12.23
N GLU A 236 16.27 10.70 -12.86
CA GLU A 236 17.63 10.15 -12.94
C GLU A 236 18.57 11.05 -13.73
N LEU A 237 18.10 11.63 -14.84
CA LEU A 237 18.89 12.55 -15.66
C LEU A 237 19.24 13.83 -14.89
N LEU A 238 18.29 14.37 -14.12
CA LEU A 238 18.49 15.56 -13.29
C LEU A 238 19.45 15.28 -12.11
N VAL A 239 19.38 14.10 -11.50
CA VAL A 239 20.32 13.68 -10.44
C VAL A 239 21.72 13.47 -11.02
N ALA A 240 21.84 12.86 -12.21
CA ALA A 240 23.12 12.70 -12.89
C ALA A 240 23.77 14.05 -13.24
N LEU A 241 22.98 15.00 -13.76
CA LEU A 241 23.44 16.37 -14.06
C LEU A 241 23.81 17.15 -12.79
N ALA A 242 23.03 17.04 -11.72
CA ALA A 242 23.32 17.70 -10.44
C ALA A 242 24.61 17.17 -9.80
N ASN A 243 24.90 15.88 -9.95
CA ASN A 243 26.12 15.25 -9.45
C ASN A 243 27.35 15.54 -10.33
N ALA A 244 27.16 15.73 -11.63
CA ALA A 244 28.23 16.07 -12.57
C ALA A 244 28.60 17.56 -12.54
N ALA A 245 27.65 18.45 -12.23
CA ALA A 245 27.82 19.90 -12.29
C ALA A 245 29.02 20.45 -11.49
N PRO A 246 29.31 20.00 -10.24
CA PRO A 246 30.47 20.49 -9.49
C PRO A 246 31.80 20.10 -10.14
N ARG A 247 31.86 18.93 -10.78
CA ARG A 247 33.08 18.40 -11.43
C ARG A 247 33.34 19.12 -12.76
N ILE A 248 32.27 19.43 -13.50
CA ILE A 248 32.34 20.24 -14.72
C ILE A 248 32.75 21.68 -14.38
N LEU A 249 32.18 22.28 -13.32
CA LEU A 249 32.53 23.63 -12.90
C LEU A 249 34.00 23.73 -12.46
N ALA A 250 34.51 22.72 -11.74
CA ALA A 250 35.91 22.65 -11.31
C ALA A 250 36.88 22.48 -12.50
N ALA A 251 36.51 21.70 -13.52
CA ALA A 251 37.32 21.54 -14.72
C ALA A 251 37.40 22.83 -15.56
N LEU A 252 36.30 23.59 -15.64
CA LEU A 252 36.25 24.85 -16.37
C LEU A 252 37.00 25.98 -15.66
N THR A 253 37.02 26.01 -14.33
CA THR A 253 37.81 27.02 -13.58
C THR A 253 39.31 26.76 -13.63
N THR A 254 39.75 25.52 -13.80
CA THR A 254 41.19 25.19 -13.96
C THR A 254 41.76 25.58 -15.33
N GLN A 255 40.93 25.77 -16.36
CA GLN A 255 41.40 26.15 -17.70
C GLN A 255 41.57 27.66 -17.91
N GLY A 256 41.03 28.50 -17.02
CA GLY A 256 41.10 29.96 -17.14
C GLY A 256 42.36 30.62 -16.56
N GLY A 257 43.34 29.85 -16.07
CA GLY A 257 44.52 30.37 -15.34
C GLY A 257 45.85 30.29 -16.08
N ALA A 258 45.88 29.87 -17.35
CA ALA A 258 47.11 29.58 -18.10
C ALA A 258 47.33 30.44 -19.35
N GLU A 259 46.70 31.61 -19.43
CA GLU A 259 47.07 32.66 -20.39
C GLU A 259 47.38 33.96 -19.63
N GLY A 260 48.67 34.11 -19.30
CA GLY A 260 49.30 35.30 -18.72
C GLY A 260 50.79 35.25 -18.99
#